data_AF-A0A3R6GBK8-F1
#
_entry.id   AF-A0A3R6GBK8-F1
#
_cell.length_a   1.000
_cell.length_b   1.000
_cell.length_c   1.000
_cell.angle_alpha   90.00
_cell.angle_beta   90.00
_cell.angle_gamma   90.00
#
_symmetry.space_group_name_H-M   'P 1'
#
loop_
_entity.id
_entity.type
_entity.pdbx_description
1 polymer ?
#
loop_
_entity_poly.entity_id
_entity_poly.type
_entity_poly.pdbx_seq_one_letter_code
_entity_poly.pdbx_strand_id
1 'polypeptide(L)'
;MGTYVANPNIKVDWTQYAEHAAERMQQRGMTQEMVNNIVKNGKVLSQNNGNKFAYITQEGVAIVSKEGKLITAWSSEDFDSSILEIISKLFGK
;
A
#
# COMPACT_ATOMS: atom_id res chain seq x y z
N MET A 1 1.50 3.22 -14.15
CA MET A 1 0.30 2.42 -13.86
C MET A 1 0.71 0.98 -13.63
N GLY A 2 0.14 0.29 -12.64
CA GLY A 2 0.43 -1.12 -12.36
C GLY A 2 -0.62 -2.06 -12.95
N THR A 3 -0.32 -3.36 -12.99
CA THR A 3 -1.23 -4.40 -13.46
C THR A 3 -2.00 -4.99 -12.27
N TYR A 4 -3.32 -5.11 -12.37
CA TYR A 4 -4.11 -5.77 -11.33
C TYR A 4 -3.74 -7.25 -11.23
N VAL A 5 -3.47 -7.71 -10.02
CA VAL A 5 -3.07 -9.10 -9.73
C VAL A 5 -3.81 -9.63 -8.51
N ALA A 6 -3.92 -10.96 -8.41
CA ALA A 6 -4.33 -11.58 -7.16
C ALA A 6 -3.33 -11.24 -6.04
N ASN A 7 -3.81 -11.17 -4.79
CA ASN A 7 -2.94 -10.83 -3.67
C ASN A 7 -1.79 -11.86 -3.56
N PRO A 8 -0.52 -11.43 -3.69
CA PRO A 8 0.63 -12.34 -3.67
C PRO A 8 0.93 -12.87 -2.25
N ASN A 9 0.12 -12.54 -1.24
CA ASN A 9 0.28 -12.91 0.17
C ASN A 9 1.61 -12.44 0.77
N ILE A 10 2.16 -11.33 0.27
CA ILE A 10 3.34 -10.70 0.84
C ILE A 10 2.94 -10.05 2.16
N LYS A 11 3.76 -10.27 3.19
CA LYS A 11 3.64 -9.61 4.48
C LYS A 11 4.69 -8.52 4.59
N VAL A 12 4.38 -7.47 5.33
CA VAL A 12 5.38 -6.46 5.63
C VAL A 12 6.37 -7.03 6.63
N ASP A 13 7.66 -7.01 6.28
CA ASP A 13 8.73 -7.38 7.19
C ASP A 13 9.05 -6.19 8.08
N TRP A 14 8.60 -6.28 9.35
CA TRP A 14 8.77 -5.21 10.31
C TRP A 14 10.21 -5.03 10.82
N THR A 15 11.14 -5.90 10.41
CA THR A 15 12.56 -5.78 10.72
C THR A 15 13.35 -5.03 9.64
N GLN A 16 12.79 -4.90 8.42
CA GLN A 16 13.47 -4.31 7.26
C GLN A 16 13.09 -2.85 6.97
N TYR A 17 12.54 -2.13 7.95
CA TYR A 17 12.15 -0.73 7.73
C TYR A 17 13.32 0.13 7.28
N ALA A 18 13.07 0.94 6.25
CA ALA A 18 13.76 2.21 6.17
C ALA A 18 13.24 3.08 7.32
N GLU A 19 14.11 3.59 8.18
CA GLU A 19 13.78 4.55 9.25
C GLU A 19 12.85 5.66 8.73
N HIS A 20 13.12 6.14 7.52
CA HIS A 20 12.27 7.10 6.80
C HIS A 20 10.83 6.65 6.56
N ALA A 21 10.56 5.36 6.30
CA ALA A 21 9.20 4.88 6.10
C ALA A 21 8.40 4.90 7.41
N ALA A 22 9.05 4.59 8.54
CA ALA A 22 8.44 4.66 9.87
C ALA A 22 8.09 6.10 10.28
N GLU A 23 9.00 7.04 10.08
CA GLU A 23 8.74 8.46 10.32
C GLU A 23 7.57 8.98 9.48
N ARG A 24 7.52 8.62 8.20
CA ARG A 24 6.44 9.03 7.29
C ARG A 24 5.09 8.43 7.67
N MET A 25 5.07 7.19 8.16
CA MET A 25 3.83 6.59 8.68
C MET A 25 3.32 7.35 9.90
N GLN A 26 4.20 7.66 10.87
CA GLN A 26 3.81 8.43 12.05
C GLN A 26 3.30 9.83 11.69
N GLN A 27 3.99 10.53 10.80
CA GLN A 27 3.55 11.86 10.31
C GLN A 27 2.17 11.83 9.66
N ARG A 28 1.76 10.67 9.12
CA ARG A 28 0.48 10.44 8.43
C ARG A 28 -0.54 9.70 9.30
N GLY A 29 -0.32 9.65 10.62
CA GLY A 29 -1.24 9.00 11.56
C GLY A 29 -1.41 7.49 11.34
N MET A 30 -0.47 6.84 10.65
CA MET A 30 -0.58 5.42 10.31
C MET A 30 0.10 4.53 11.34
N THR A 31 -0.61 3.50 11.80
CA THR A 31 -0.05 2.44 12.65
C THR A 31 0.40 1.22 11.83
N GLN A 32 1.24 0.37 12.43
CA GLN A 32 1.65 -0.90 11.81
C GLN A 32 0.45 -1.80 11.49
N GLU A 33 -0.55 -1.80 12.39
CA GLU A 33 -1.77 -2.57 12.25
C GLU A 33 -2.59 -2.11 11.05
N MET A 34 -2.73 -0.80 10.85
CA MET A 34 -3.42 -0.25 9.68
C MET A 34 -2.75 -0.69 8.38
N VAL A 35 -1.41 -0.62 8.32
CA VAL A 35 -0.66 -1.06 7.14
C VAL A 35 -0.84 -2.56 6.90
N ASN A 36 -0.76 -3.38 7.95
CA ASN A 36 -0.99 -4.82 7.85
C ASN A 36 -2.41 -5.12 7.36
N ASN A 37 -3.42 -4.37 7.81
CA ASN A 37 -4.80 -4.50 7.36
C ASN A 37 -4.95 -4.16 5.86
N ILE A 38 -4.30 -3.08 5.40
CA ILE A 38 -4.28 -2.68 4.00
C ILE A 38 -3.62 -3.76 3.13
N VAL A 39 -2.47 -4.28 3.55
CA VAL A 39 -1.74 -5.31 2.80
C VAL A 39 -2.52 -6.63 2.73
N LYS A 40 -3.23 -6.98 3.81
CA LYS A 40 -4.03 -8.20 3.87
C LYS A 40 -5.29 -8.12 2.99
N ASN A 41 -6.01 -7.00 3.02
CA ASN A 41 -7.35 -6.89 2.44
C ASN A 41 -7.41 -6.05 1.16
N GLY A 42 -6.33 -5.36 0.80
CA GLY A 42 -6.28 -4.45 -0.33
C GLY A 42 -6.33 -5.14 -1.69
N LYS A 43 -6.88 -4.41 -2.68
CA LYS A 43 -6.73 -4.75 -4.09
C LYS A 43 -5.29 -4.43 -4.51
N VAL A 44 -4.68 -5.35 -5.26
CA VAL A 44 -3.23 -5.29 -5.53
C VAL A 44 -2.95 -4.89 -6.96
N LEU A 45 -2.12 -3.86 -7.13
CA LEU A 45 -1.52 -3.49 -8.40
C LEU A 45 -0.03 -3.81 -8.38
N SER A 46 0.41 -4.70 -9.25
CA SER A 46 1.83 -5.01 -9.47
C SER A 46 2.50 -3.89 -10.27
N GLN A 47 3.67 -3.45 -9.80
CA GLN A 47 4.49 -2.42 -10.42
C GLN A 47 5.91 -2.95 -10.66
N ASN A 48 6.64 -2.33 -11.59
CA ASN A 48 8.03 -2.67 -11.91
C ASN A 48 8.24 -4.17 -12.17
N ASN A 49 7.39 -4.78 -13.00
CA ASN A 49 7.43 -6.22 -13.33
C ASN A 49 7.41 -7.14 -12.10
N GLY A 50 6.57 -6.83 -11.09
CA GLY A 50 6.44 -7.66 -9.89
C GLY A 50 7.46 -7.38 -8.79
N ASN A 51 8.28 -6.35 -8.91
CA ASN A 51 9.21 -5.97 -7.84
C ASN A 51 8.53 -5.14 -6.73
N LYS A 52 7.39 -4.51 -7.02
CA LYS A 52 6.61 -3.71 -6.07
C LYS A 52 5.13 -3.99 -6.22
N PHE A 53 4.40 -3.88 -5.13
CA PHE A 53 2.97 -4.10 -5.05
C PHE A 53 2.32 -2.94 -4.30
N ALA A 54 1.37 -2.29 -4.95
CA ALA A 54 0.51 -1.30 -4.31
C ALA A 54 -0.77 -2.01 -3.83
N TYR A 55 -0.97 -2.03 -2.53
CA TYR A 55 -2.17 -2.51 -1.85
C TYR A 55 -3.07 -1.33 -1.59
N ILE A 56 -4.29 -1.40 -2.10
CA ILE A 56 -5.22 -0.27 -2.11
C ILE A 56 -6.53 -0.71 -1.44
N THR A 57 -6.92 0.01 -0.40
CA THR A 57 -8.24 -0.04 0.21
C THR A 57 -8.92 1.32 0.08
N GLN A 58 -10.16 1.44 0.56
CA GLN A 58 -10.82 2.73 0.68
C GLN A 58 -10.27 3.57 1.85
N GLU A 59 -9.55 2.94 2.77
CA GLU A 59 -9.03 3.55 4.01
C GLU A 59 -7.56 3.97 3.88
N GLY A 60 -6.82 3.43 2.92
CA GLY A 60 -5.42 3.76 2.72
C GLY A 60 -4.74 2.98 1.61
N VAL A 61 -3.47 3.32 1.39
CA VAL A 61 -2.60 2.71 0.39
C VAL A 61 -1.28 2.32 1.07
N ALA A 62 -0.79 1.12 0.75
CA ALA A 62 0.53 0.66 1.16
C ALA A 62 1.30 0.13 -0.05
N ILE A 63 2.55 0.56 -0.22
CA ILE A 63 3.43 0.05 -1.27
C ILE A 63 4.51 -0.80 -0.62
N VAL A 64 4.56 -2.08 -0.99
CA VAL A 64 5.49 -3.07 -0.46
C VAL A 64 6.29 -3.67 -1.60
N SER A 65 7.59 -3.87 -1.38
CA SER A 65 8.43 -4.62 -2.33
C SER A 65 8.08 -6.11 -2.31
N LYS A 66 8.55 -6.85 -3.32
CA LYS A 66 8.44 -8.33 -3.33
C LYS A 66 9.10 -9.01 -2.13
N GLU A 67 10.05 -8.35 -1.50
CA GLU A 67 10.81 -8.82 -0.33
C GLU A 67 10.13 -8.51 1.01
N GLY A 68 8.96 -7.86 0.99
CA GLY A 68 8.24 -7.48 2.21
C GLY A 68 8.66 -6.15 2.81
N LYS A 69 9.66 -5.46 2.24
CA LYS A 69 10.03 -4.10 2.67
C LYS A 69 8.91 -3.10 2.36
N LEU A 70 8.44 -2.39 3.38
CA LEU A 70 7.54 -1.24 3.21
C LEU A 70 8.29 -0.07 2.57
N ILE A 71 7.77 0.40 1.44
CA ILE A 71 8.32 1.55 0.71
C ILE A 71 7.66 2.83 1.21
N THR A 72 6.33 2.83 1.30
CA THR A 72 5.54 3.97 1.78
C THR A 72 4.11 3.51 2.09
N ALA A 73 3.42 4.24 2.96
CA ALA A 73 2.00 4.10 3.22
C ALA A 73 1.39 5.48 3.52
N TRP A 74 0.09 5.60 3.27
CA TRP A 74 -0.72 6.78 3.64
C TRP A 74 -2.19 6.41 3.78
N SER A 75 -2.91 7.18 4.59
CA SER A 75 -4.34 7.01 4.83
C SER A 75 -5.16 7.71 3.76
N SER A 76 -6.49 7.50 3.79
CA SER A 76 -7.43 8.21 2.93
C SER A 76 -7.42 9.73 3.08
N GLU A 77 -6.89 10.26 4.19
CA GLU A 77 -6.76 11.71 4.41
C GLU A 77 -5.78 12.37 3.44
N ASP A 78 -4.81 11.60 2.94
CA ASP A 78 -3.79 12.02 1.97
C ASP A 78 -4.15 11.65 0.51
N PHE A 79 -5.39 11.22 0.23
CA PHE A 79 -5.77 10.82 -1.13
C PHE A 79 -5.87 12.02 -2.07
N ASP A 80 -5.11 11.94 -3.16
CA ASP A 80 -5.23 12.85 -4.29
C ASP A 80 -6.24 12.33 -5.33
N SER A 81 -6.54 13.18 -6.33
CA SER A 81 -7.46 12.84 -7.42
C SER A 81 -7.04 11.59 -8.20
N SER A 82 -5.74 11.28 -8.27
CA SER A 82 -5.22 10.13 -9.01
C SER A 82 -5.52 8.81 -8.29
N ILE A 83 -5.33 8.77 -6.96
CA ILE A 83 -5.70 7.62 -6.15
C ILE A 83 -7.22 7.43 -6.10
N LEU A 84 -7.98 8.52 -6.02
CA LEU A 84 -9.45 8.44 -6.04
C LEU A 84 -9.96 7.82 -7.35
N GLU A 85 -9.37 8.18 -8.50
CA GLU A 85 -9.70 7.56 -9.79
C GLU A 85 -9.36 6.06 -9.81
N ILE A 86 -8.21 5.67 -9.24
CA ILE A 86 -7.82 4.26 -9.13
C ILE A 86 -8.81 3.50 -8.23
N ILE A 87 -9.22 4.08 -7.10
CA ILE A 87 -10.20 3.48 -6.20
C ILE A 87 -11.55 3.32 -6.89
N SER A 88 -12.02 4.33 -7.64
CA SER A 88 -13.25 4.25 -8.45
C SER A 88 -13.17 3.07 -9.43
N LYS A 89 -12.08 2.95 -10.20
CA LYS A 89 -11.87 1.84 -11.16
C LYS A 89 -11.77 0.48 -10.46
N LEU A 90 -11.10 0.42 -9.33
CA LEU A 90 -10.90 -0.83 -8.60
C LEU A 90 -12.17 -1.29 -7.88
N PHE A 91 -12.97 -0.39 -7.35
CA PHE A 91 -14.12 -0.72 -6.49
C PHE A 91 -15.48 -0.44 -7.15
N GLY A 92 -15.52 0.09 -8.36
CA GLY A 92 -16.74 0.34 -9.14
C GLY A 92 -17.61 1.48 -8.59
N LYS A 93 -16.98 2.54 -8.07
CA LYS A 93 -17.67 3.74 -7.56
C LYS A 93 -17.72 4.85 -8.60
#